data_AF-A0A6J5GHR5-F1
#
_entry.id   AF-A0A6J5GHR5-F1
#
_cell.length_a   1.000
_cell.length_b   1.000
_cell.length_c   1.000
_cell.angle_alpha   90.00
_cell.angle_beta   90.00
_cell.angle_gamma   90.00
#
_symmetry.space_group_name_H-M   'P 1'
#
loop_
_entity.id
_entity.type
_entity.pdbx_description
1 polymer ?
#
loop_
_entity_poly.entity_id
_entity_poly.type
_entity_poly.pdbx_seq_one_letter_code
_entity_poly.pdbx_strand_id
1 'polypeptide(L)'
;MKKNQKKPRHGGWYHYESVWVLELARGASHIASVLSAETLDAAVHEVMQEFAAAQGSAELDAFCWLLAERLEKRGCAAGAARVRAFDASGLARELVGEA
;
A
#
# COMPACT_ATOMS: atom_id res chain seq x y z
N MET A 1 -7.98 9.66 -14.95
CA MET A 1 -9.21 9.30 -14.20
C MET A 1 -8.88 9.15 -12.73
N LYS A 2 -9.64 9.75 -11.80
CA LYS A 2 -9.45 9.58 -10.36
C LYS A 2 -10.04 8.23 -9.95
N LYS A 3 -9.19 7.29 -9.53
CA LYS A 3 -9.62 5.99 -8.98
C LYS A 3 -10.30 6.29 -7.63
N ASN A 4 -11.62 6.43 -7.60
CA ASN A 4 -12.37 6.47 -6.34
C ASN A 4 -12.33 5.06 -5.74
N GLN A 5 -11.25 4.74 -5.01
CA GLN A 5 -11.15 3.52 -4.20
C GLN A 5 -12.26 3.58 -3.15
N LYS A 6 -13.41 2.97 -3.45
CA LYS A 6 -14.50 2.79 -2.50
C LYS A 6 -14.00 1.84 -1.42
N LYS A 7 -14.03 2.26 -0.15
CA LYS A 7 -13.74 1.42 1.01
C LYS A 7 -14.41 0.04 0.83
N PRO A 8 -13.66 -1.06 0.70
CA PRO A 8 -14.25 -2.38 0.46
C PRO A 8 -15.25 -2.75 1.57
N ARG A 9 -16.32 -3.44 1.20
CA ARG A 9 -17.43 -3.77 2.11
C ARG A 9 -17.21 -5.15 2.74
N HIS A 10 -16.17 -5.35 3.55
CA HIS A 10 -15.95 -6.63 4.23
C HIS A 10 -15.76 -6.47 5.73
N GLY A 11 -16.72 -6.86 6.56
CA GLY A 11 -16.69 -6.79 8.03
C GLY A 11 -15.52 -7.47 8.77
N GLY A 12 -14.46 -7.92 8.06
CA GLY A 12 -13.19 -8.41 8.60
C GLY A 12 -12.06 -7.37 8.68
N TRP A 13 -12.34 -6.08 8.48
CA TRP A 13 -11.34 -4.98 8.48
C TRP A 13 -10.40 -4.94 9.69
N TYR A 14 -10.95 -5.17 10.88
CA TYR A 14 -10.19 -5.14 12.13
C TYR A 14 -9.19 -6.30 12.23
N HIS A 15 -9.46 -7.41 11.54
CA HIS A 15 -8.54 -8.54 11.50
C HIS A 15 -7.28 -8.15 10.73
N TYR A 16 -7.43 -7.56 9.54
CA TYR A 16 -6.29 -7.14 8.71
C TYR A 16 -5.45 -6.03 9.35
N GLU A 17 -6.07 -5.04 9.99
CA GLU A 17 -5.32 -3.99 10.69
C GLU A 17 -4.47 -4.54 11.84
N SER A 18 -4.98 -5.58 12.52
CA SER A 18 -4.26 -6.25 13.62
C SER A 18 -3.17 -7.19 13.11
N VAL A 19 -3.43 -7.92 12.02
CA VAL A 19 -2.49 -8.89 11.44
C VAL A 19 -1.29 -8.17 10.79
N TRP A 20 -1.52 -7.11 10.02
CA TRP A 20 -0.46 -6.38 9.30
C TRP A 20 0.00 -5.12 10.03
N VAL A 21 -0.21 -5.03 11.35
CA VAL A 21 0.06 -3.82 12.14
C VAL A 21 1.51 -3.35 11.98
N LEU A 22 2.45 -4.30 11.88
CA LEU A 22 3.88 -4.06 11.76
C LEU A 22 4.25 -3.61 10.35
N GLU A 23 3.78 -4.31 9.32
CA GLU A 23 4.01 -4.01 7.91
C GLU A 23 3.46 -2.64 7.55
N LEU A 24 2.26 -2.33 8.03
CA LEU A 24 1.64 -1.00 7.89
C LEU A 24 2.44 0.08 8.63
N ALA A 25 3.05 -0.21 9.78
CA ALA A 25 3.84 0.77 10.53
C ALA A 25 5.20 1.01 9.85
N ARG A 26 5.84 -0.05 9.36
CA ARG A 26 7.10 0.00 8.63
C ARG A 26 6.94 0.73 7.31
N GLY A 27 5.95 0.34 6.50
CA GLY A 27 5.66 0.98 5.21
C GLY A 27 5.30 2.46 5.36
N ALA A 28 4.44 2.79 6.33
CA ALA A 28 4.06 4.19 6.56
C ALA A 28 5.25 5.05 7.01
N SER A 29 6.14 4.49 7.83
CA SER A 29 7.34 5.21 8.28
C SER A 29 8.36 5.37 7.16
N HIS A 30 8.56 4.34 6.35
CA HIS A 30 9.47 4.39 5.21
C HIS A 30 9.00 5.44 4.20
N ILE A 31 7.75 5.37 3.74
CA ILE A 31 7.17 6.33 2.79
C ILE A 31 7.16 7.75 3.35
N ALA A 32 6.79 7.95 4.62
CA ALA A 32 6.75 9.28 5.23
C ALA A 32 8.15 9.89 5.44
N SER A 33 9.20 9.09 5.47
CA SER A 33 10.59 9.56 5.58
C SER A 33 11.16 10.06 4.25
N VAL A 34 10.45 9.86 3.14
CA VAL A 34 10.92 10.23 1.82
C VAL A 34 10.62 11.70 1.51
N LEU A 35 11.65 12.43 1.08
CA LEU A 35 11.61 13.89 0.87
C LEU A 35 11.39 14.30 -0.60
N SER A 36 11.57 13.40 -1.57
CA SER A 36 11.48 13.71 -3.01
C SER A 36 10.40 12.86 -3.70
N ALA A 37 9.79 13.41 -4.75
CA ALA A 37 8.74 12.70 -5.49
C ALA A 37 9.24 11.45 -6.23
N GLU A 38 10.46 11.49 -6.77
CA GLU A 38 11.08 10.33 -7.45
C GLU A 38 11.31 9.16 -6.50
N THR A 39 11.77 9.45 -5.28
CA THR A 39 11.99 8.44 -4.25
C THR A 39 10.68 7.97 -3.62
N LEU A 40 9.60 8.76 -3.73
CA LEU A 40 8.29 8.39 -3.17
C LEU A 40 7.66 7.23 -3.94
N ASP A 41 7.76 7.24 -5.27
CA ASP A 41 7.22 6.15 -6.09
C ASP A 41 7.98 4.85 -5.87
N ALA A 42 9.31 4.92 -5.81
CA ALA A 42 10.17 3.79 -5.49
C ALA A 42 9.83 3.21 -4.11
N ALA A 43 9.73 4.07 -3.08
CA ALA A 43 9.38 3.63 -1.73
C ALA A 43 7.98 3.00 -1.64
N VAL A 44 7.01 3.51 -2.39
CA VAL A 44 5.69 2.86 -2.50
C VAL A 44 5.82 1.50 -3.16
N HIS A 45 6.51 1.41 -4.30
CA HIS A 45 6.70 0.15 -5.02
C HIS A 45 7.39 -0.91 -4.15
N GLU A 46 8.49 -0.56 -3.47
CA GLU A 46 9.22 -1.43 -2.55
C GLU A 46 8.32 -1.96 -1.43
N VAL A 47 7.54 -1.10 -0.79
CA VAL A 47 6.61 -1.50 0.28
C VAL A 47 5.53 -2.46 -0.24
N MET A 48 5.02 -2.26 -1.45
CA MET A 48 4.02 -3.15 -2.05
C MET A 48 4.62 -4.49 -2.46
N GLN A 49 5.83 -4.48 -3.01
CA GLN A 49 6.56 -5.68 -3.41
C GLN A 49 6.91 -6.54 -2.18
N GLU A 50 7.42 -5.93 -1.11
CA GLU A 50 7.72 -6.64 0.15
C GLU A 50 6.45 -7.27 0.75
N PHE A 51 5.33 -6.55 0.76
CA PHE A 51 4.07 -7.09 1.25
C PHE A 51 3.58 -8.26 0.37
N ALA A 52 3.58 -8.08 -0.95
CA ALA A 52 3.12 -9.11 -1.88
C ALA A 52 3.99 -10.38 -1.82
N ALA A 53 5.30 -10.24 -1.60
CA ALA A 53 6.20 -11.37 -1.39
C ALA A 53 5.90 -12.14 -0.10
N ALA A 54 5.45 -11.45 0.95
CA ALA A 54 5.16 -12.06 2.26
C ALA A 54 3.75 -12.65 2.38
N GLN A 55 2.73 -11.94 1.87
CA GLN A 55 1.30 -12.26 2.07
C GLN A 55 0.59 -12.68 0.76
N GLY A 56 1.21 -12.43 -0.39
CA GLY A 56 0.59 -12.61 -1.70
C GLY A 56 -0.09 -11.33 -2.22
N SER A 57 -0.34 -11.30 -3.53
CA SER A 57 -0.91 -10.13 -4.21
C SER A 57 -2.43 -10.00 -4.07
N ALA A 58 -3.13 -11.05 -3.61
CA ALA A 58 -4.59 -11.05 -3.47
C ALA A 58 -5.12 -10.01 -2.47
N GLU A 59 -4.30 -9.67 -1.48
CA GLU A 59 -4.67 -8.79 -0.37
C GLU A 59 -4.08 -7.36 -0.52
N LEU A 60 -3.39 -7.10 -1.62
CA LEU A 60 -2.65 -5.87 -1.85
C LEU A 60 -3.56 -4.62 -1.90
N ASP A 61 -4.77 -4.75 -2.46
CA ASP A 61 -5.75 -3.65 -2.48
C ASP A 61 -6.18 -3.25 -1.06
N ALA A 62 -6.39 -4.22 -0.17
CA ALA A 62 -6.75 -3.96 1.22
C ALA A 62 -5.59 -3.30 1.97
N PHE A 63 -4.36 -3.79 1.75
CA PHE A 63 -3.16 -3.22 2.32
C PHE A 63 -2.92 -1.77 1.84
N CYS A 64 -3.02 -1.49 0.54
CA CYS A 64 -2.91 -0.14 -0.02
C CYS A 64 -3.88 0.83 0.67
N TRP A 65 -5.12 0.39 0.86
CA TRP A 65 -6.14 1.23 1.49
C TRP A 65 -5.80 1.57 2.95
N LEU A 66 -5.40 0.58 3.76
CA LEU A 66 -5.01 0.76 5.16
C LEU A 66 -3.74 1.62 5.30
N LEU A 67 -2.77 1.41 4.41
CA LEU A 67 -1.53 2.16 4.38
C LEU A 67 -1.79 3.63 4.03
N ALA A 68 -2.65 3.90 3.05
CA ALA A 68 -3.06 5.26 2.69
C ALA A 68 -3.74 5.98 3.86
N GLU A 69 -4.65 5.32 4.59
CA GLU A 69 -5.26 5.92 5.79
C GLU A 69 -4.22 6.24 6.88
N ARG A 70 -3.23 5.36 7.10
CA ARG A 70 -2.15 5.65 8.07
C ARG A 70 -1.28 6.82 7.63
N LEU A 71 -0.96 6.92 6.34
CA LEU A 71 -0.20 8.04 5.79
C LEU A 71 -0.97 9.36 5.91
N GLU A 72 -2.27 9.36 5.66
CA GLU A 72 -3.14 10.53 5.88
C GLU A 72 -3.16 10.94 7.36
N LYS A 73 -3.33 10.00 8.29
CA LYS A 73 -3.28 10.24 9.74
C LYS A 73 -1.93 10.82 10.20
N ARG A 74 -0.84 10.51 9.48
CA ARG A 74 0.51 11.05 9.72
C ARG A 74 0.79 12.37 9.00
N GLY A 75 -0.15 12.91 8.22
CA GLY A 75 0.03 14.15 7.45
C GLY A 75 0.79 13.96 6.12
N CYS A 76 1.09 12.73 5.71
CA CYS A 76 1.76 12.42 4.45
C CYS A 76 0.74 12.23 3.31
N ALA A 77 0.04 13.33 2.94
CA ALA A 77 -1.01 13.29 1.92
C ALA A 77 -0.48 12.86 0.53
N ALA A 78 0.74 13.25 0.18
CA ALA A 78 1.37 12.86 -1.09
C ALA A 78 1.61 11.34 -1.17
N GLY A 79 2.13 10.74 -0.10
CA GLY A 79 2.33 9.30 -0.01
C GLY A 79 1.00 8.55 -0.07
N ALA A 80 -0.01 9.01 0.66
CA ALA A 80 -1.35 8.41 0.60
C ALA A 80 -1.95 8.45 -0.81
N ALA A 81 -1.85 9.59 -1.50
CA ALA A 81 -2.33 9.72 -2.88
C ALA A 81 -1.60 8.76 -3.83
N ARG A 82 -0.29 8.57 -3.65
CA ARG A 82 0.50 7.65 -4.47
C ARG A 82 0.12 6.19 -4.22
N VAL A 83 -0.03 5.80 -2.96
CA VAL A 83 -0.51 4.46 -2.57
C VAL A 83 -1.92 4.18 -3.13
N ARG A 84 -2.83 5.16 -3.09
CA ARG A 84 -4.18 5.01 -3.68
C ARG A 84 -4.16 4.91 -5.21
N ALA A 85 -3.16 5.50 -5.86
CA ALA A 85 -3.00 5.44 -7.30
C ALA A 85 -2.31 4.15 -7.78
N PHE A 86 -1.61 3.45 -6.87
CA PHE A 86 -0.85 2.24 -7.14
C PHE A 86 -1.69 1.20 -7.91
N ASP A 87 -1.07 0.56 -8.88
CA ASP A 87 -1.71 -0.47 -9.68
C ASP A 87 -1.36 -1.86 -9.13
N ALA A 88 -2.18 -2.33 -8.18
CA ALA A 88 -2.05 -3.65 -7.60
C ALA A 88 -2.16 -4.78 -8.65
N SER A 89 -2.96 -4.56 -9.69
CA SER A 89 -3.10 -5.52 -10.79
C SER A 89 -1.83 -5.60 -11.66
N GLY A 90 -1.11 -4.49 -11.79
CA GLY A 90 0.19 -4.44 -12.46
C GLY A 90 1.24 -5.26 -11.71
N LEU A 91 1.36 -5.05 -10.39
CA LEU A 91 2.33 -5.80 -9.57
C LEU A 91 2.03 -7.30 -9.53
N ALA A 92 0.75 -7.68 -9.44
CA ALA A 92 0.36 -9.08 -9.49
C ALA A 92 0.79 -9.78 -10.79
N ARG A 93 0.77 -9.06 -11.92
CA ARG A 93 1.23 -9.58 -13.22
C ARG A 93 2.75 -9.67 -13.31
N GLU A 94 3.46 -8.72 -12.73
CA GLU A 94 4.92 -8.72 -12.66
C GLU A 94 5.43 -9.93 -11.85
N LEU A 95 4.85 -10.18 -10.68
CA LEU A 95 5.23 -11.29 -9.80
C LEU A 95 4.88 -12.68 -10.37
N VAL A 96 3.89 -12.78 -11.27
CA VAL A 96 3.55 -14.03 -11.98
C VAL A 96 4.45 -14.25 -13.21
N GLY A 97 5.10 -13.19 -13.72
CA GLY A 97 5.98 -13.23 -14.89
C GLY A 97 7.44 -13.60 -14.61
N GLU A 98 7.84 -13.65 -13.34
CA GLU A 98 9.15 -14.15 -12.87
C GLU A 98 9.01 -15.62 -12.41
N ALA A 99 8.83 -16.54 -13.36
CA ALA A 99 8.87 -17.99 -13.12
C ALA A 99 9.65 -18.71 -14.22
#